data_AF-A0A0E3X8G8-F1
#
_entry.id   AF-A0A0E3X8G8-F1
#
_cell.length_a   1.000
_cell.length_b   1.000
_cell.length_c   1.000
_cell.angle_alpha   90.00
_cell.angle_beta   90.00
_cell.angle_gamma   90.00
#
_symmetry.space_group_name_H-M   'P 1'
#
loop_
_entity.id
_entity.type
_entity.pdbx_description
1 polymer ?
#
loop_
_entity_poly.entity_id
_entity_poly.type
_entity_poly.pdbx_seq_one_letter_code
_entity_poly.pdbx_strand_id
1 'polypeptide(L)'
;MTNVGDGSKRYTCRRGAVIEYLGWLKLFRTKIYPATHIWGGQPGRGPEIATLKHCDIEQLPKNIFVFDGQVVIITDRDKSKGLSGGTGGRKVARFLPERLSRMMVAYIAWLLPFEKVLHRLAGIRGPSDSLDPWIWKSAEKGIWDTAILSKQLALVSGVEIGARLTVSSYRHVAVEMGRKIKGLIIRQIDLEAAEADSDNEVADPITGERRRQPRVEYVWDSQATHGSRIARGHYGVNLQFPNQLQPEMMSNYQEISRLWHQFLARTDGDFGERKRPAETISTAVVNGATKRQRYNLYQREKYHWLRE
;
A
#
# COMPACT_ATOMS: atom_id res chain seq x y z
N MET A 1 -27.06 -26.47 33.63
CA MET A 1 -25.67 -26.88 33.97
C MET A 1 -24.88 -27.00 32.68
N THR A 2 -24.15 -25.95 32.31
CA THR A 2 -23.27 -25.93 31.14
C THR A 2 -22.02 -26.74 31.47
N ASN A 3 -21.71 -27.74 30.65
CA ASN A 3 -20.50 -28.56 30.76
C ASN A 3 -19.27 -27.65 30.69
N VAL A 4 -18.62 -27.43 31.84
CA VAL A 4 -17.30 -26.82 31.92
C VAL A 4 -16.35 -27.86 31.32
N GLY A 5 -15.78 -27.54 30.15
CA GLY A 5 -14.87 -28.44 29.45
C GLY A 5 -13.75 -28.91 30.37
N ASP A 6 -13.53 -30.22 30.36
CA ASP A 6 -12.49 -30.90 31.13
C ASP A 6 -11.11 -30.29 30.83
N GLY A 7 -10.58 -29.53 31.80
CA GLY A 7 -9.26 -28.89 31.75
C GLY A 7 -8.08 -29.88 31.81
N SER A 8 -8.34 -31.20 31.82
CA SER A 8 -7.30 -32.24 31.87
C SER A 8 -6.62 -32.50 30.51
N LYS A 9 -7.26 -32.17 29.38
CA LYS A 9 -6.65 -32.36 28.05
C LYS A 9 -5.61 -31.28 27.75
N ARG A 10 -4.36 -31.57 28.12
CA ARG A 10 -3.18 -30.84 27.61
C ARG A 10 -3.01 -31.11 26.12
N TYR A 11 -3.42 -30.17 25.28
CA TYR A 11 -3.05 -30.18 23.87
C TYR A 11 -1.55 -29.90 23.74
N THR A 12 -0.76 -30.93 23.46
CA THR A 12 0.67 -30.78 23.19
C THR A 12 0.88 -30.40 21.74
N CYS A 13 1.30 -29.15 21.48
CA CYS A 13 1.70 -28.74 20.15
C CYS A 13 2.97 -29.49 19.72
N ARG A 14 2.97 -30.06 18.50
CA ARG A 14 4.19 -30.60 17.88
C ARG A 14 5.14 -29.44 17.59
N ARG A 15 6.13 -29.21 18.47
CA ARG A 15 7.02 -28.04 18.43
C ARG A 15 7.66 -27.80 17.05
N GLY A 16 8.09 -28.86 16.37
CA GLY A 16 8.66 -28.76 15.02
C GLY A 16 7.68 -28.18 13.98
N ALA A 17 6.43 -28.65 13.98
CA ALA A 17 5.39 -28.13 13.08
C ALA A 17 5.03 -26.67 13.40
N VAL A 18 5.08 -26.29 14.68
CA VAL A 18 4.86 -24.89 15.09
C VAL A 18 5.98 -23.99 14.56
N ILE A 19 7.24 -24.39 14.72
CA ILE A 19 8.40 -23.64 14.20
C ILE A 19 8.30 -23.47 12.69
N GLU A 20 7.95 -24.53 11.96
CA GLU A 20 7.76 -24.49 10.52
C GLU A 20 6.65 -23.49 10.12
N TYR A 21 5.49 -23.57 10.77
CA TYR A 21 4.38 -22.67 10.52
C TYR A 21 4.74 -21.19 10.80
N LEU A 22 5.41 -20.91 11.93
CA LEU A 22 5.89 -19.57 12.26
C LEU A 22 6.88 -19.06 11.21
N GLY A 23 7.72 -19.95 10.68
CA GLY A 23 8.61 -19.67 9.54
C GLY A 23 7.83 -19.26 8.28
N TRP A 24 6.76 -19.98 7.93
CA TRP A 24 5.88 -19.60 6.82
C TRP A 24 5.19 -18.26 7.05
N LEU A 25 4.74 -17.98 8.26
CA LEU A 25 4.07 -16.73 8.59
C LEU A 25 5.03 -15.53 8.53
N LYS A 26 6.26 -15.70 9.01
CA LYS A 26 7.35 -14.71 8.84
C LYS A 26 7.60 -14.46 7.35
N LEU A 27 7.70 -15.52 6.55
CA LEU A 27 7.86 -15.39 5.09
C LEU A 27 6.66 -14.66 4.46
N PHE A 28 5.44 -15.02 4.80
CA PHE A 28 4.24 -14.32 4.33
C PHE A 28 4.30 -12.81 4.63
N ARG A 29 4.63 -12.43 5.87
CA ARG A 29 4.80 -11.01 6.26
C ARG A 29 5.82 -10.28 5.39
N THR A 30 6.97 -10.90 5.15
CA THR A 30 8.01 -10.29 4.28
C THR A 30 7.55 -10.07 2.84
N LYS A 31 6.51 -10.77 2.36
CA LYS A 31 5.92 -10.58 1.03
C LYS A 31 4.75 -9.61 1.02
N ILE A 32 3.83 -9.73 1.97
CA ILE A 32 2.66 -8.84 2.02
C ILE A 32 3.05 -7.41 2.38
N TYR A 33 4.14 -7.19 3.12
CA TYR A 33 4.59 -5.85 3.50
C TYR A 33 4.98 -4.97 2.29
N PRO A 34 5.92 -5.36 1.40
CA PRO A 34 6.18 -4.61 0.17
C PRO A 34 5.00 -4.64 -0.81
N ALA A 35 4.20 -5.72 -0.86
CA ALA A 35 3.01 -5.74 -1.71
C ALA A 35 2.00 -4.65 -1.30
N THR A 36 1.75 -4.49 0.00
CA THR A 36 0.87 -3.44 0.55
C THR A 36 1.40 -2.05 0.18
N HIS A 37 2.73 -1.87 0.23
CA HIS A 37 3.36 -0.60 -0.11
C HIS A 37 3.29 -0.24 -1.61
N ILE A 38 3.43 -1.24 -2.49
CA ILE A 38 3.40 -1.06 -3.95
C ILE A 38 1.96 -0.87 -4.46
N TRP A 39 1.06 -1.73 -3.98
CA TRP A 39 -0.28 -1.83 -4.54
C TRP A 39 -1.28 -0.85 -3.93
N GLY A 40 -1.05 -0.32 -2.72
CA GLY A 40 -1.98 0.62 -2.07
C GLY A 40 -2.07 2.01 -2.72
N GLY A 41 -1.62 2.20 -3.96
CA GLY A 41 -1.53 3.50 -4.60
C GLY A 41 -0.20 4.20 -4.34
N GLN A 42 -0.18 5.52 -4.59
CA GLN A 42 1.05 6.28 -4.43
C GLN A 42 1.59 6.19 -2.98
N PRO A 43 2.83 5.73 -2.78
CA PRO A 43 3.31 5.31 -1.49
C PRO A 43 3.48 6.48 -0.51
N GLY A 44 3.10 6.22 0.74
CA GLY A 44 3.43 7.04 1.89
C GLY A 44 4.92 7.05 2.22
N ARG A 45 5.32 7.78 3.25
CA ARG A 45 6.69 7.66 3.80
C ARG A 45 6.85 6.31 4.51
N GLY A 46 8.08 5.81 4.60
CA GLY A 46 8.38 4.52 5.25
C GLY A 46 7.73 4.34 6.65
N PRO A 47 7.77 5.34 7.55
CA PRO A 47 7.11 5.24 8.85
C PRO A 47 5.58 5.08 8.77
N GLU A 48 4.92 5.67 7.77
CA GLU A 48 3.46 5.62 7.61
C GLU A 48 2.97 4.19 7.33
N ILE A 49 3.79 3.37 6.65
CA ILE A 49 3.48 1.96 6.38
C ILE A 49 4.04 1.01 7.43
N ALA A 50 5.16 1.34 8.08
CA ALA A 50 5.76 0.53 9.15
C ALA A 50 4.90 0.51 10.42
N THR A 51 4.17 1.58 10.71
CA THR A 51 3.43 1.77 11.96
C THR A 51 1.94 1.46 11.85
N LEU A 52 1.54 0.66 10.86
CA LEU A 52 0.14 0.27 10.66
C LEU A 52 -0.40 -0.55 11.84
N LYS A 53 -1.57 -0.14 12.30
CA LYS A 53 -2.31 -0.77 13.40
C LYS A 53 -3.62 -1.38 12.92
N HIS A 54 -3.99 -2.53 13.47
CA HIS A 54 -5.28 -3.18 13.20
C HIS A 54 -6.35 -2.92 14.28
N CYS A 55 -5.95 -2.54 15.49
CA CYS A 55 -6.84 -2.10 16.56
C CYS A 55 -6.43 -0.73 17.12
N ASP A 56 -7.38 -0.08 17.77
CA ASP A 56 -7.17 1.24 18.37
C ASP A 56 -6.23 1.11 19.59
N ILE A 57 -5.43 2.15 19.86
CA ILE A 57 -4.67 2.31 21.10
C ILE A 57 -5.13 3.61 21.78
N GLU A 58 -4.86 3.77 23.08
CA GLU A 58 -5.35 4.90 23.89
C GLU A 58 -5.16 6.27 23.22
N GLN A 59 -4.06 6.46 22.50
CA GLN A 59 -3.69 7.75 21.90
C GLN A 59 -3.99 7.86 20.41
N LEU A 60 -4.18 6.74 19.68
CA LEU A 60 -4.23 6.72 18.23
C LEU A 60 -5.21 5.66 17.70
N PRO A 61 -6.02 6.00 16.68
CA PRO A 61 -6.88 5.01 16.04
C PRO A 61 -6.08 3.99 15.21
N LYS A 62 -6.73 2.87 14.90
CA LYS A 62 -6.27 1.89 13.92
C LYS A 62 -6.17 2.51 12.53
N ASN A 63 -5.39 1.85 11.66
CA ASN A 63 -5.13 2.31 10.31
C ASN A 63 -5.88 1.50 9.25
N ILE A 64 -6.40 0.32 9.58
CA ILE A 64 -6.91 -0.64 8.60
C ILE A 64 -8.41 -0.81 8.80
N PHE A 65 -9.15 -0.62 7.71
CA PHE A 65 -10.61 -0.70 7.67
C PHE A 65 -11.05 -1.49 6.43
N VAL A 66 -12.32 -1.92 6.42
CA VAL A 66 -12.97 -2.47 5.23
C VAL A 66 -14.01 -1.45 4.76
N PHE A 67 -13.94 -1.09 3.49
CA PHE A 67 -14.88 -0.17 2.84
C PHE A 67 -15.21 -0.73 1.48
N ASP A 68 -16.50 -0.92 1.21
CA ASP A 68 -17.02 -1.41 -0.08
C ASP A 68 -16.31 -2.70 -0.57
N GLY A 69 -16.19 -3.69 0.33
CA GLY A 69 -15.54 -4.98 0.04
C GLY A 69 -14.02 -4.93 -0.13
N GLN A 70 -13.39 -3.76 -0.03
CA GLN A 70 -11.94 -3.59 -0.12
C GLN A 70 -11.33 -3.19 1.22
N VAL A 71 -10.07 -3.56 1.43
CA VAL A 71 -9.30 -3.03 2.56
C VAL A 71 -8.82 -1.63 2.22
N VAL A 72 -9.06 -0.69 3.13
CA VAL A 72 -8.55 0.68 3.06
C VAL A 72 -7.60 0.95 4.22
N ILE A 73 -6.45 1.52 3.89
CA ILE A 73 -5.40 1.94 4.82
C ILE A 73 -5.45 3.46 4.96
N ILE A 74 -5.66 3.94 6.17
CA ILE A 74 -5.75 5.37 6.50
C ILE A 74 -4.53 5.77 7.34
N THR A 75 -3.75 6.71 6.82
CA THR A 75 -2.54 7.25 7.48
C THR A 75 -2.59 8.77 7.59
N ASP A 76 -1.97 9.33 8.62
CA ASP A 76 -1.74 10.77 8.77
C ASP A 76 -0.51 11.23 7.99
N ARG A 77 -0.61 12.38 7.30
CA ARG A 77 0.55 13.05 6.73
C ARG A 77 1.22 13.97 7.75
N ASP A 78 2.48 13.66 8.06
CA ASP A 78 3.34 14.40 9.01
C ASP A 78 4.01 15.66 8.39
N LYS A 79 3.22 16.59 7.83
CA LYS A 79 3.74 17.90 7.37
C LYS A 79 2.99 19.13 7.91
N SER A 80 1.93 18.95 8.69
CA SER A 80 1.12 20.07 9.21
C SER A 80 1.04 20.13 10.73
N LYS A 81 1.94 19.43 11.46
CA LYS A 81 2.00 19.53 12.92
C LYS A 81 2.41 20.90 13.47
N GLY A 82 2.74 21.89 12.61
CA GLY A 82 3.27 23.19 13.04
C GLY A 82 2.57 24.45 12.53
N LEU A 83 1.48 24.36 11.75
CA LEU A 83 0.92 25.55 11.07
C LEU A 83 -0.53 25.90 11.42
N SER A 84 -1.25 25.05 12.14
CA SER A 84 -2.57 25.39 12.65
C SER A 84 -2.83 24.54 13.88
N GLY A 85 -3.21 25.16 15.00
CA GLY A 85 -3.46 24.51 16.30
C GLY A 85 -4.66 23.56 16.33
N GLY A 86 -4.93 22.83 15.24
CA GLY A 86 -5.98 21.84 15.10
C GLY A 86 -5.41 20.42 15.10
N THR A 87 -6.03 19.57 15.90
CA THR A 87 -5.74 18.14 16.09
C THR A 87 -5.72 17.35 14.77
N GLY A 88 -4.53 16.88 14.35
CA GLY A 88 -4.35 15.86 13.31
C GLY A 88 -3.70 16.32 12.01
N GLY A 89 -2.91 15.44 11.37
CA GLY A 89 -2.39 15.66 10.02
C GLY A 89 -3.45 15.35 8.95
N ARG A 90 -3.21 15.77 7.70
CA ARG A 90 -4.11 15.40 6.57
C ARG A 90 -4.17 13.87 6.45
N LYS A 91 -5.37 13.31 6.49
CA LYS A 91 -5.63 11.88 6.29
C LYS A 91 -5.52 11.51 4.81
N VAL A 92 -4.85 10.39 4.53
CA VAL A 92 -4.74 9.80 3.19
C VAL A 92 -5.24 8.37 3.26
N ALA A 93 -6.22 8.04 2.41
CA ALA A 93 -6.73 6.69 2.26
C ALA A 93 -6.07 6.00 1.07
N ARG A 94 -5.81 4.71 1.22
CA ARG A 94 -5.14 3.84 0.23
C ARG A 94 -5.86 2.52 0.17
N PHE A 95 -6.52 2.22 -0.93
CA PHE A 95 -7.25 0.97 -1.10
C PHE A 95 -6.33 -0.10 -1.64
N LEU A 96 -6.46 -1.33 -1.12
CA LEU A 96 -5.74 -2.48 -1.65
C LEU A 96 -6.58 -3.16 -2.76
N PRO A 97 -5.94 -3.81 -3.74
CA PRO A 97 -6.64 -4.66 -4.68
C PRO A 97 -7.41 -5.76 -3.95
N GLU A 98 -8.48 -6.27 -4.55
CA GLU A 98 -9.36 -7.29 -3.96
C GLU A 98 -8.60 -8.50 -3.40
N ARG A 99 -7.67 -9.06 -4.19
CA ARG A 99 -6.86 -10.22 -3.76
C ARG A 99 -6.02 -9.92 -2.53
N LEU A 100 -5.39 -8.75 -2.50
CA LEU A 100 -4.55 -8.32 -1.38
C LEU A 100 -5.40 -7.95 -0.16
N SER A 101 -6.59 -7.39 -0.38
CA SER A 101 -7.59 -7.12 0.66
C SER A 101 -8.00 -8.39 1.40
N ARG A 102 -8.36 -9.45 0.67
CA ARG A 102 -8.70 -10.76 1.27
C ARG A 102 -7.53 -11.34 2.07
N MET A 103 -6.32 -11.27 1.52
CA MET A 103 -5.11 -11.72 2.22
C MET A 103 -4.87 -10.93 3.51
N MET A 104 -5.07 -9.61 3.49
CA MET A 104 -4.92 -8.75 4.67
C MET A 104 -5.98 -9.04 5.74
N VAL A 105 -7.24 -9.26 5.33
CA VAL A 105 -8.31 -9.65 6.26
C VAL A 105 -7.99 -11.00 6.92
N ALA A 106 -7.63 -12.02 6.15
CA ALA A 106 -7.23 -13.32 6.69
C ALA A 106 -6.01 -13.22 7.61
N TYR A 107 -5.04 -12.39 7.24
CA TYR A 107 -3.86 -12.15 8.04
C TYR A 107 -4.19 -11.57 9.42
N ILE A 108 -5.04 -10.54 9.46
CA ILE A 108 -5.43 -9.87 10.71
C ILE A 108 -6.38 -10.73 11.54
N ALA A 109 -7.41 -11.32 10.92
CA ALA A 109 -8.47 -12.01 11.64
C ALA A 109 -8.10 -13.45 12.05
N TRP A 110 -7.25 -14.13 11.29
CA TRP A 110 -6.91 -15.54 11.54
C TRP A 110 -5.45 -15.74 11.93
N LEU A 111 -4.52 -15.19 11.15
CA LEU A 111 -3.10 -15.53 11.30
C LEU A 111 -2.46 -14.84 12.50
N LEU A 112 -2.78 -13.57 12.78
CA LEU A 112 -2.28 -12.86 13.96
C LEU A 112 -2.74 -13.50 15.29
N PRO A 113 -4.05 -13.78 15.52
CA PRO A 113 -4.48 -14.46 16.74
C PRO A 113 -3.90 -15.87 16.85
N PHE A 114 -3.83 -16.61 15.75
CA PHE A 114 -3.32 -17.97 15.76
C PHE A 114 -1.83 -18.03 16.09
N GLU A 115 -1.01 -17.12 15.55
CA GLU A 115 0.40 -17.00 15.94
C GLU A 115 0.57 -16.79 17.45
N LYS A 116 -0.23 -15.89 18.03
CA LYS A 116 -0.19 -15.61 19.48
C LYS A 116 -0.50 -16.88 20.29
N VAL A 117 -1.51 -17.65 19.88
CA VAL A 117 -1.86 -18.93 20.50
C VAL A 117 -0.71 -19.93 20.38
N LEU A 118 -0.10 -20.03 19.20
CA LEU A 118 1.02 -20.96 18.95
C LEU A 118 2.24 -20.67 19.82
N HIS A 119 2.63 -19.40 19.97
CA HIS A 119 3.73 -19.01 20.86
C HIS A 119 3.46 -19.44 22.31
N ARG A 120 2.23 -19.21 22.80
CA ARG A 120 1.81 -19.58 24.16
C ARG A 120 1.79 -21.09 24.38
N LEU A 121 1.16 -21.85 23.47
CA LEU A 121 1.01 -23.30 23.63
C LEU A 121 2.31 -24.07 23.41
N ALA A 122 3.20 -23.58 22.54
CA ALA A 122 4.47 -24.24 22.25
C ALA A 122 5.63 -23.80 23.17
N GLY A 123 5.42 -22.80 24.03
CA GLY A 123 6.48 -22.21 24.85
C GLY A 123 7.62 -21.65 24.00
N ILE A 124 7.29 -21.06 22.84
CA ILE A 124 8.24 -20.40 21.94
C ILE A 124 8.07 -18.91 22.14
N ARG A 125 9.16 -18.19 22.44
CA ARG A 125 9.12 -16.72 22.61
C ARG A 125 8.54 -16.06 21.34
N GLY A 126 7.47 -15.29 21.52
CA GLY A 126 6.85 -14.46 20.48
C GLY A 126 7.06 -12.97 20.70
N PRO A 127 6.50 -12.11 19.84
CA PRO A 127 6.42 -10.68 20.08
C PRO A 127 5.75 -10.38 21.44
N SER A 128 6.16 -9.28 22.08
CA SER A 128 5.51 -8.80 23.31
C SER A 128 4.02 -8.50 23.06
N ASP A 129 3.17 -8.79 24.04
CA ASP A 129 1.74 -8.46 24.01
C ASP A 129 1.49 -6.96 23.83
N SER A 130 2.41 -6.10 24.31
CA SER A 130 2.34 -4.65 24.07
C SER A 130 2.41 -4.26 22.59
N LEU A 131 2.87 -5.16 21.72
CA LEU A 131 2.97 -4.95 20.28
C LEU A 131 1.73 -5.44 19.53
N ASP A 132 0.72 -5.99 20.22
CA ASP A 132 -0.51 -6.54 19.63
C ASP A 132 -1.17 -5.62 18.58
N PRO A 133 -1.26 -4.29 18.78
CA PRO A 133 -1.88 -3.41 17.80
C PRO A 133 -1.21 -3.37 16.43
N TRP A 134 0.11 -3.58 16.35
CA TRP A 134 0.88 -3.43 15.10
C TRP A 134 0.84 -4.70 14.25
N ILE A 135 0.75 -4.53 12.93
CA ILE A 135 0.66 -5.66 12.01
C ILE A 135 2.02 -6.12 11.45
N TRP A 136 3.08 -5.33 11.61
CA TRP A 136 4.43 -5.71 11.19
C TRP A 136 5.32 -5.84 12.42
N LYS A 137 5.52 -7.06 12.91
CA LYS A 137 6.29 -7.31 14.13
C LYS A 137 6.92 -8.69 14.18
N SER A 138 7.97 -8.83 14.98
CA SER A 138 8.55 -10.10 15.37
C SER A 138 9.13 -10.05 16.79
N ALA A 139 9.45 -11.20 17.38
CA ALA A 139 10.03 -11.28 18.71
C ALA A 139 11.42 -10.61 18.79
N GLU A 140 12.20 -10.69 17.72
CA GLU A 140 13.60 -10.26 17.68
C GLU A 140 13.75 -8.77 17.41
N LYS A 141 12.82 -8.18 16.63
CA LYS A 141 12.88 -6.79 16.19
C LYS A 141 11.84 -5.89 16.83
N GLY A 142 10.82 -6.45 17.48
CA GLY A 142 9.64 -5.69 17.84
C GLY A 142 8.91 -5.24 16.58
N ILE A 143 8.56 -3.96 16.49
CA ILE A 143 7.91 -3.38 15.30
C ILE A 143 8.92 -3.33 14.15
N TRP A 144 8.50 -3.78 12.97
CA TRP A 144 9.35 -3.70 11.77
C TRP A 144 9.52 -2.26 11.30
N ASP A 145 10.70 -1.95 10.77
CA ASP A 145 11.06 -0.60 10.35
C ASP A 145 11.10 -0.44 8.82
N THR A 146 11.41 0.78 8.39
CA THR A 146 11.57 1.11 6.97
C THR A 146 12.77 0.39 6.33
N ALA A 147 13.77 -0.03 7.11
CA ALA A 147 14.92 -0.75 6.59
C ALA A 147 14.55 -2.17 6.14
N ILE A 148 13.70 -2.86 6.92
CA ILE A 148 13.14 -4.16 6.54
C ILE A 148 12.34 -4.04 5.24
N LEU A 149 11.45 -3.04 5.14
CA LEU A 149 10.69 -2.80 3.92
C LEU A 149 11.61 -2.52 2.72
N SER A 150 12.60 -1.65 2.90
CA SER A 150 13.56 -1.29 1.86
C SER A 150 14.36 -2.49 1.36
N LYS A 151 14.78 -3.38 2.27
CA LYS A 151 15.49 -4.61 1.92
C LYS A 151 14.61 -5.55 1.10
N GLN A 152 13.36 -5.77 1.52
CA GLN A 152 12.43 -6.66 0.80
C GLN A 152 12.05 -6.08 -0.56
N LEU A 153 11.82 -4.77 -0.63
CA LEU A 153 11.51 -4.09 -1.88
C LEU A 153 12.68 -4.17 -2.87
N ALA A 154 13.90 -3.93 -2.39
CA ALA A 154 15.11 -3.99 -3.21
C ALA A 154 15.40 -5.41 -3.72
N LEU A 155 15.10 -6.42 -2.91
CA LEU A 155 15.20 -7.82 -3.30
C LEU A 155 14.21 -8.17 -4.41
N VAL A 156 12.92 -7.89 -4.20
CA VAL A 156 11.86 -8.22 -5.17
C VAL A 156 12.07 -7.46 -6.48
N SER A 157 12.29 -6.16 -6.42
CA SER A 157 12.54 -5.35 -7.63
C SER A 157 13.83 -5.76 -8.35
N GLY A 158 14.91 -6.09 -7.62
CA GLY A 158 16.15 -6.58 -8.22
C GLY A 158 15.95 -7.89 -9.00
N VAL A 159 15.12 -8.79 -8.48
CA VAL A 159 14.82 -10.08 -9.12
C VAL A 159 13.89 -9.90 -10.32
N GLU A 160 12.77 -9.19 -10.13
CA GLU A 160 11.68 -9.13 -11.11
C GLU A 160 11.95 -8.15 -12.25
N ILE A 161 12.53 -6.99 -11.95
CA ILE A 161 12.74 -5.90 -12.93
C ILE A 161 14.21 -5.53 -13.12
N GLY A 162 15.14 -6.24 -12.47
CA GLY A 162 16.59 -6.02 -12.61
C GLY A 162 17.12 -4.76 -11.93
N ALA A 163 16.29 -4.03 -11.18
CA ALA A 163 16.67 -2.79 -10.50
C ALA A 163 16.34 -2.89 -9.01
N ARG A 164 17.34 -2.65 -8.13
CA ARG A 164 17.16 -2.73 -6.67
C ARG A 164 16.57 -1.43 -6.13
N LEU A 165 15.25 -1.39 -6.02
CA LEU A 165 14.51 -0.23 -5.50
C LEU A 165 14.33 -0.32 -3.98
N THR A 166 14.90 0.65 -3.26
CA THR A 166 14.58 0.95 -1.86
C THR A 166 13.24 1.70 -1.75
N VAL A 167 12.71 1.88 -0.53
CA VAL A 167 11.48 2.68 -0.32
C VAL A 167 11.60 4.09 -0.92
N SER A 168 12.76 4.74 -0.77
CA SER A 168 12.99 6.10 -1.29
C SER A 168 13.02 6.14 -2.82
N SER A 169 13.78 5.24 -3.45
CA SER A 169 13.88 5.18 -4.92
C SER A 169 12.59 4.71 -5.56
N TYR A 170 11.89 3.73 -4.97
CA TYR A 170 10.56 3.34 -5.41
C TYR A 170 9.57 4.49 -5.34
N ARG A 171 9.64 5.35 -4.32
CA ARG A 171 8.78 6.54 -4.22
C ARG A 171 8.97 7.48 -5.41
N HIS A 172 10.19 7.68 -5.90
CA HIS A 172 10.43 8.47 -7.12
C HIS A 172 9.79 7.82 -8.34
N VAL A 173 9.98 6.50 -8.52
CA VAL A 173 9.33 5.74 -9.59
C VAL A 173 7.80 5.86 -9.51
N ALA A 174 7.25 5.73 -8.31
CA ALA A 174 5.82 5.82 -8.06
C ALA A 174 5.23 7.21 -8.35
N VAL A 175 6.00 8.29 -8.12
CA VAL A 175 5.62 9.64 -8.54
C VAL A 175 5.49 9.71 -10.07
N GLU A 176 6.47 9.17 -10.80
CA GLU A 176 6.40 9.15 -12.27
C GLU A 176 5.25 8.26 -12.79
N MET A 177 4.99 7.12 -12.14
CA MET A 177 3.81 6.30 -12.44
C MET A 177 2.52 7.11 -12.25
N GLY A 178 2.39 7.85 -11.14
CA GLY A 178 1.24 8.72 -10.89
C GLY A 178 1.06 9.78 -11.99
N ARG A 179 2.15 10.38 -12.48
CA ARG A 179 2.09 11.31 -13.61
C ARG A 179 1.63 10.65 -14.91
N LYS A 180 2.14 9.44 -15.21
CA LYS A 180 1.71 8.68 -16.39
C LYS A 180 0.23 8.32 -16.33
N ILE A 181 -0.25 7.83 -15.18
CA ILE A 181 -1.67 7.51 -14.98
C ILE A 181 -2.54 8.75 -15.18
N LYS A 182 -2.18 9.88 -14.55
CA LYS A 182 -2.87 11.17 -14.72
C LYS A 182 -2.94 11.58 -16.20
N GLY A 183 -1.82 11.47 -16.92
CA GLY A 183 -1.75 11.80 -18.34
C GLY A 183 -2.62 10.91 -19.23
N LEU A 184 -2.71 9.61 -18.93
CA LEU A 184 -3.60 8.69 -19.67
C LEU A 184 -5.07 9.04 -19.47
N ILE A 185 -5.47 9.41 -18.25
CA ILE A 185 -6.86 9.78 -17.97
C ILE A 185 -7.25 11.09 -18.65
N ILE A 186 -6.39 12.11 -18.61
CA ILE A 186 -6.65 13.38 -19.30
C ILE A 186 -6.87 13.13 -20.80
N ARG A 187 -6.01 12.32 -21.44
CA ARG A 187 -6.19 11.95 -22.85
C ARG A 187 -7.51 11.25 -23.11
N GLN A 188 -7.93 10.34 -22.24
CA GLN A 188 -9.20 9.64 -22.39
C GLN A 188 -10.39 10.61 -22.31
N ILE A 189 -10.36 11.54 -21.35
CA ILE A 189 -11.38 12.58 -21.21
C ILE A 189 -11.40 13.50 -22.43
N ASP A 190 -10.24 13.93 -22.92
CA ASP A 190 -10.14 14.79 -24.11
C ASP A 190 -10.66 14.08 -25.37
N LEU A 191 -10.41 12.78 -25.51
CA LEU A 191 -10.95 11.95 -26.61
C LEU A 191 -12.47 11.80 -26.50
N GLU A 192 -12.98 11.45 -25.32
CA GLU A 192 -14.43 11.33 -25.07
C GLU A 192 -15.15 12.67 -25.28
N ALA A 193 -14.52 13.80 -24.92
CA ALA A 193 -15.04 15.14 -25.15
C ALA A 193 -14.88 15.65 -26.59
N ALA A 194 -13.96 15.09 -27.37
CA ALA A 194 -13.85 15.34 -28.80
C ALA A 194 -14.86 14.51 -29.60
N GLU A 195 -15.26 13.35 -29.07
CA GLU A 195 -16.31 12.49 -29.65
C GLU A 195 -17.72 12.94 -29.25
N ALA A 196 -17.89 13.51 -28.05
CA ALA A 196 -19.14 14.12 -27.60
C ALA A 196 -19.15 15.63 -27.92
N ASP A 197 -19.80 16.01 -29.02
CA ASP A 197 -20.01 17.39 -29.46
C ASP A 197 -20.91 18.19 -28.47
N SER A 198 -20.45 18.42 -27.24
CA SER A 198 -21.28 19.03 -26.18
C SER A 198 -20.61 20.15 -25.38
N ASP A 199 -21.32 21.28 -25.35
CA ASP A 199 -21.06 22.57 -24.72
C ASP A 199 -21.05 22.51 -23.17
N ASN A 200 -20.03 21.91 -22.56
CA ASN A 200 -19.83 22.01 -21.10
C ASN A 200 -18.59 22.86 -20.75
N GLU A 201 -18.67 24.15 -21.04
CA GLU A 201 -17.73 25.16 -20.55
C GLU A 201 -18.24 25.78 -19.23
N VAL A 202 -17.43 25.70 -18.17
CA VAL A 202 -17.70 26.41 -16.90
C VAL A 202 -16.67 27.52 -16.71
N ALA A 203 -17.12 28.71 -16.33
CA ALA A 203 -16.27 29.89 -16.14
C ALA A 203 -15.53 29.86 -14.79
N ASP A 204 -14.24 30.22 -14.79
CA ASP A 204 -13.42 30.40 -13.58
C ASP A 204 -13.96 31.60 -12.77
N PRO A 205 -14.40 31.41 -11.51
CA PRO A 205 -15.04 32.45 -10.71
C PRO A 205 -14.10 33.56 -10.22
N ILE A 206 -12.78 33.47 -10.47
CA ILE A 206 -11.79 34.48 -10.06
C ILE A 206 -11.26 35.27 -11.27
N THR A 207 -11.07 34.60 -12.40
CA THR A 207 -10.47 35.22 -13.59
C THR A 207 -11.46 35.52 -14.70
N GLY A 208 -12.69 34.97 -14.63
CA GLY A 208 -13.68 35.05 -15.69
C GLY A 208 -13.30 34.26 -16.95
N GLU A 209 -12.12 33.62 -16.97
CA GLU A 209 -11.69 32.81 -18.09
C GLU A 209 -12.43 31.47 -18.11
N ARG A 210 -13.03 31.14 -19.25
CA ARG A 210 -13.62 29.81 -19.47
C ARG A 210 -12.49 28.82 -19.69
N ARG A 211 -12.22 27.98 -18.69
CA ARG A 211 -11.25 26.89 -18.80
C ARG A 211 -11.97 25.58 -18.51
N ARG A 212 -11.92 24.63 -19.45
CA ARG A 212 -12.32 23.24 -19.21
C ARG A 212 -11.34 22.65 -18.18
N GLN A 213 -11.75 22.54 -16.92
CA GLN A 213 -10.92 21.98 -15.84
C GLN A 213 -11.46 20.59 -15.44
N PRO A 214 -10.79 19.49 -15.82
CA PRO A 214 -11.25 18.15 -15.49
C PRO A 214 -11.20 17.92 -13.97
N ARG A 215 -12.34 17.55 -13.37
CA ARG A 215 -12.46 17.19 -11.93
C ARG A 215 -11.40 16.20 -11.44
N VAL A 216 -10.86 15.38 -12.34
CA VAL A 216 -9.85 14.35 -12.06
C VAL A 216 -8.51 14.96 -11.63
N GLU A 217 -8.14 16.14 -12.14
CA GLU A 217 -6.82 16.74 -11.90
C GLU A 217 -6.53 16.98 -10.40
N TYR A 218 -7.58 17.28 -9.63
CA TYR A 218 -7.53 17.64 -8.20
C TYR A 218 -7.46 16.45 -7.25
N VAL A 219 -7.98 15.30 -7.68
CA VAL A 219 -8.01 14.08 -6.87
C VAL A 219 -6.62 13.46 -6.82
N TRP A 220 -5.94 13.37 -7.96
CA TRP A 220 -4.62 12.75 -8.06
C TRP A 220 -3.56 13.50 -7.26
N ASP A 221 -3.59 14.83 -7.31
CA ASP A 221 -2.76 15.71 -6.50
C ASP A 221 -2.95 15.44 -5.00
N SER A 222 -4.15 15.04 -4.59
CA SER A 222 -4.49 14.73 -3.20
C SER A 222 -3.85 13.44 -2.68
N GLN A 223 -3.77 12.37 -3.47
CA GLN A 223 -3.03 11.15 -3.12
C GLN A 223 -1.50 11.32 -3.35
N ALA A 224 -1.12 12.14 -4.34
CA ALA A 224 0.25 12.53 -4.63
C ALA A 224 0.85 13.55 -3.66
N THR A 225 0.06 14.00 -2.70
CA THR A 225 0.46 14.96 -1.67
C THR A 225 0.90 16.34 -2.20
N HIS A 226 0.49 16.69 -3.42
CA HIS A 226 0.59 18.03 -4.01
C HIS A 226 -0.64 18.85 -3.60
N GLY A 227 -0.44 19.84 -2.73
CA GLY A 227 -1.49 20.78 -2.37
C GLY A 227 -1.52 21.93 -3.36
N SER A 228 -2.13 21.76 -4.53
CA SER A 228 -2.40 22.89 -5.40
C SER A 228 -3.37 23.84 -4.70
N ARG A 229 -3.22 25.16 -4.92
CA ARG A 229 -4.09 26.20 -4.34
C ARG A 229 -5.57 25.98 -4.68
N ILE A 230 -5.83 25.34 -5.82
CA ILE A 230 -7.16 25.04 -6.36
C ILE A 230 -7.77 23.79 -5.69
N ALA A 231 -6.97 22.77 -5.34
CA ALA A 231 -7.45 21.61 -4.59
C ALA A 231 -7.94 21.97 -3.17
N ARG A 232 -7.57 23.13 -2.62
CA ARG A 232 -8.11 23.64 -1.34
C ARG A 232 -9.47 24.34 -1.47
N GLY A 233 -9.86 24.79 -2.67
CA GLY A 233 -11.07 25.57 -2.90
C GLY A 233 -12.28 24.77 -3.38
N HIS A 234 -12.07 23.63 -4.06
CA HIS A 234 -13.15 22.87 -4.69
C HIS A 234 -13.61 21.63 -3.92
N TYR A 235 -12.76 21.06 -3.07
CA TYR A 235 -13.27 20.19 -2.03
C TYR A 235 -13.85 21.08 -0.97
N GLY A 236 -15.10 20.82 -0.59
CA GLY A 236 -15.69 21.33 0.64
C GLY A 236 -14.91 20.81 1.85
N VAL A 237 -13.65 21.23 1.97
CA VAL A 237 -12.96 21.40 3.24
C VAL A 237 -13.85 22.39 3.95
N ASN A 238 -14.87 21.88 4.63
CA ASN A 238 -15.59 22.66 5.60
C ASN A 238 -14.46 23.19 6.49
N LEU A 239 -14.27 24.52 6.50
CA LEU A 239 -13.14 25.15 7.20
C LEU A 239 -13.11 24.73 8.69
N GLN A 240 -14.25 24.22 9.18
CA GLN A 240 -14.46 23.68 10.51
C GLN A 240 -13.83 22.29 10.74
N PHE A 241 -13.62 21.45 9.70
CA PHE A 241 -13.14 20.06 9.85
C PHE A 241 -12.15 19.60 8.74
N PRO A 242 -11.00 20.28 8.55
CA PRO A 242 -10.04 19.98 7.48
C PRO A 242 -9.36 18.60 7.57
N ASN A 243 -9.52 17.90 8.70
CA ASN A 243 -8.83 16.65 9.02
C ASN A 243 -9.72 15.40 8.89
N GLN A 244 -10.97 15.54 8.45
CA GLN A 244 -11.92 14.43 8.32
C GLN A 244 -12.02 13.89 6.88
N LEU A 245 -12.05 12.56 6.75
CA LEU A 245 -12.30 11.89 5.46
C LEU A 245 -13.81 11.91 5.19
N GLN A 246 -14.25 12.84 4.35
CA GLN A 246 -15.63 12.88 3.86
C GLN A 246 -15.94 11.71 2.91
N PRO A 247 -17.21 11.30 2.76
CA PRO A 247 -17.61 10.22 1.85
C PRO A 247 -17.16 10.46 0.40
N GLU A 248 -17.29 11.69 -0.13
CA GLU A 248 -16.84 11.98 -1.50
C GLU A 248 -15.31 11.81 -1.64
N MET A 249 -14.57 12.21 -0.60
CA MET A 249 -13.11 12.02 -0.55
C MET A 249 -12.72 10.54 -0.53
N MET A 250 -13.48 9.68 0.15
CA MET A 250 -13.24 8.24 0.17
C MET A 250 -13.47 7.60 -1.20
N SER A 251 -14.57 7.94 -1.88
CA SER A 251 -14.85 7.46 -3.25
C SER A 251 -13.75 7.86 -4.23
N ASN A 252 -13.28 9.10 -4.10
CA ASN A 252 -12.15 9.62 -4.86
C ASN A 252 -10.83 8.86 -4.64
N TYR A 253 -10.48 8.55 -3.38
CA TYR A 253 -9.29 7.73 -3.09
C TYR A 253 -9.45 6.28 -3.58
N GLN A 254 -10.67 5.74 -3.57
CA GLN A 254 -10.97 4.42 -4.11
C GLN A 254 -10.73 4.40 -5.62
N GLU A 255 -11.22 5.41 -6.34
CA GLU A 255 -11.08 5.52 -7.79
C GLU A 255 -9.62 5.68 -8.24
N ILE A 256 -8.85 6.51 -7.54
CA ILE A 256 -7.41 6.62 -7.78
C ILE A 256 -6.71 5.29 -7.56
N SER A 257 -7.02 4.62 -6.45
CA SER A 257 -6.40 3.34 -6.13
C SER A 257 -6.77 2.30 -7.20
N ARG A 258 -8.01 2.30 -7.71
CA ARG A 258 -8.46 1.46 -8.83
C ARG A 258 -7.62 1.70 -10.09
N LEU A 259 -7.43 2.95 -10.48
CA LEU A 259 -6.63 3.33 -11.66
C LEU A 259 -5.15 2.97 -11.48
N TRP A 260 -4.62 3.09 -10.25
CA TRP A 260 -3.29 2.60 -9.90
C TRP A 260 -3.17 1.08 -10.04
N HIS A 261 -4.14 0.32 -9.53
CA HIS A 261 -4.16 -1.14 -9.66
C HIS A 261 -4.21 -1.57 -11.13
N GLN A 262 -5.04 -0.91 -11.94
CA GLN A 262 -5.13 -1.16 -13.37
C GLN A 262 -3.78 -0.92 -14.06
N PHE A 263 -3.15 0.22 -13.79
CA PHE A 263 -1.83 0.54 -14.34
C PHE A 263 -0.77 -0.52 -14.01
N LEU A 264 -0.72 -0.98 -12.75
CA LEU A 264 0.22 -2.02 -12.33
C LEU A 264 -0.13 -3.42 -12.89
N ALA A 265 -1.39 -3.68 -13.21
CA ALA A 265 -1.85 -4.94 -13.79
C ALA A 265 -1.66 -5.02 -15.32
N ARG A 266 -1.34 -3.90 -15.99
CA ARG A 266 -1.09 -3.87 -17.43
C ARG A 266 0.10 -4.73 -17.82
N THR A 267 -0.08 -5.49 -18.89
CA THR A 267 0.95 -6.38 -19.48
C THR A 267 1.19 -6.08 -20.96
N ASP A 268 0.41 -5.16 -21.53
CA ASP A 268 0.40 -4.78 -22.94
C ASP A 268 1.56 -3.84 -23.35
N GLY A 269 2.30 -3.30 -22.37
CA GLY A 269 3.48 -2.47 -22.61
C GLY A 269 3.20 -1.06 -23.15
N ASP A 270 1.94 -0.75 -23.48
CA ASP A 270 1.54 0.56 -23.99
C ASP A 270 1.27 1.55 -22.86
N PHE A 271 2.32 2.14 -22.31
CA PHE A 271 2.19 3.18 -21.29
C PHE A 271 2.06 4.59 -21.87
N GLY A 272 1.60 4.73 -23.13
CA GLY A 272 1.33 6.00 -23.78
C GLY A 272 2.58 6.82 -24.14
N GLU A 273 3.71 6.14 -24.39
CA GLU A 273 4.97 6.78 -24.79
C GLU A 273 4.91 7.25 -26.25
N ARG A 274 5.26 8.52 -26.50
CA ARG A 274 5.66 8.93 -27.86
C ARG A 274 6.92 8.15 -28.21
N LYS A 275 6.86 7.36 -29.29
CA LYS A 275 8.03 6.68 -29.87
C LYS A 275 9.18 7.68 -29.98
N ARG A 276 10.28 7.47 -29.23
CA ARG A 276 11.59 7.96 -29.66
C ARG A 276 12.05 7.03 -30.79
N PRO A 277 12.70 7.53 -31.85
CA PRO A 277 13.21 6.68 -32.93
C PRO A 277 14.12 5.60 -32.34
N ALA A 278 13.87 4.36 -32.74
CA ALA A 278 14.52 3.18 -32.19
C ALA A 278 15.97 3.06 -32.65
N GLU A 279 16.90 2.85 -31.71
CA GLU A 279 18.14 2.13 -31.97
C GLU A 279 17.95 0.69 -31.50
N THR A 280 17.98 -0.23 -32.47
CA THR A 280 17.73 -1.66 -32.29
C THR A 280 18.93 -2.33 -31.63
N ILE A 281 18.78 -2.78 -30.37
CA ILE A 281 19.71 -3.76 -29.78
C ILE A 281 18.94 -5.03 -29.45
N SER A 282 19.20 -6.07 -30.26
CA SER A 282 18.67 -7.42 -30.10
C SER A 282 19.12 -8.04 -28.77
N THR A 283 18.16 -8.36 -27.88
CA THR A 283 18.41 -9.01 -26.58
C THR A 283 17.40 -10.14 -26.31
N ALA A 284 17.32 -11.13 -27.19
CA ALA A 284 16.39 -12.25 -27.03
C ALA A 284 16.99 -13.52 -26.39
N VAL A 285 18.32 -13.66 -26.27
CA VAL A 285 18.93 -14.96 -25.89
C VAL A 285 19.47 -15.01 -24.44
N VAL A 286 19.56 -13.87 -23.73
CA VAL A 286 20.17 -13.81 -22.37
C VAL A 286 19.16 -14.10 -21.23
N ASN A 287 17.86 -14.14 -21.51
CA ASN A 287 16.83 -14.10 -20.44
C ASN A 287 16.56 -15.43 -19.71
N GLY A 288 16.82 -16.60 -20.33
CA GLY A 288 16.50 -17.91 -19.75
C GLY A 288 17.48 -18.35 -18.64
N ALA A 289 18.79 -18.29 -18.91
CA ALA A 289 19.83 -18.69 -17.96
C ALA A 289 19.89 -17.74 -16.74
N THR A 290 19.71 -16.44 -16.99
CA THR A 290 19.75 -15.40 -15.96
C THR A 290 18.54 -15.49 -15.01
N LYS A 291 17.34 -15.83 -15.52
CA LYS A 291 16.16 -16.11 -14.66
C LYS A 291 16.38 -17.31 -13.75
N ARG A 292 17.01 -18.38 -14.24
CA ARG A 292 17.27 -19.60 -13.46
C ARG A 292 18.32 -19.38 -12.36
N GLN A 293 19.40 -18.63 -12.66
CA GLN A 293 20.37 -18.20 -11.65
C GLN A 293 19.76 -17.25 -10.60
N ARG A 294 18.93 -16.29 -11.04
CA ARG A 294 18.21 -15.36 -10.13
C ARG A 294 17.20 -16.07 -9.24
N TYR A 295 16.47 -17.05 -9.77
CA TYR A 295 15.58 -17.91 -8.98
C TYR A 295 16.34 -18.72 -7.93
N ASN A 296 17.50 -19.27 -8.27
CA ASN A 296 18.33 -20.02 -7.34
C ASN A 296 18.91 -19.13 -6.23
N LEU A 297 19.32 -17.90 -6.54
CA LEU A 297 19.76 -16.91 -5.54
C LEU A 297 18.60 -16.52 -4.60
N TYR A 298 17.41 -16.30 -5.15
CA TYR A 298 16.19 -16.05 -4.39
C TYR A 298 15.85 -17.21 -3.43
N GLN A 299 15.90 -18.46 -3.90
CA GLN A 299 15.68 -19.61 -3.01
C GLN A 299 16.76 -19.66 -1.91
N ARG A 300 18.03 -19.41 -2.25
CA ARG A 300 19.14 -19.43 -1.29
C ARG A 300 18.98 -18.37 -0.18
N GLU A 301 18.55 -17.15 -0.54
CA GLU A 301 18.30 -16.06 0.42
C GLU A 301 16.96 -16.20 1.17
N LYS A 302 15.93 -16.78 0.54
CA LYS A 302 14.62 -17.07 1.16
C LYS A 302 14.74 -18.01 2.36
N TYR A 303 15.66 -18.97 2.31
CA TYR A 303 15.89 -19.95 3.39
C TYR A 303 17.05 -19.58 4.33
N HIS A 304 17.78 -18.48 4.09
CA HIS A 304 18.83 -18.02 5.00
C HIS A 304 18.25 -17.61 6.37
N TRP A 305 17.03 -17.05 6.38
CA TRP A 305 16.32 -16.60 7.59
C TRP A 305 15.67 -17.70 8.45
N LEU A 306 15.77 -18.95 8.02
CA LEU A 306 15.33 -20.13 8.80
C LEU A 306 16.49 -20.75 9.59
N ARG A 307 17.71 -20.22 9.46
CA ARG A 307 18.93 -20.71 10.13
C ARG A 307 19.54 -19.72 11.15
N GLU A 308 18.87 -18.59 11.40
CA GLU A 308 19.17 -17.61 12.45
C GLU A 308 17.91 -17.36 13.28
#